data_AF-A0A1X0SG76-F1
#
_entry.id   AF-A0A1X0SG76-F1
#
_cell.length_a   1.000
_cell.length_b   1.000
_cell.length_c   1.000
_cell.angle_alpha   90.00
_cell.angle_beta   90.00
_cell.angle_gamma   90.00
#
_symmetry.space_group_name_H-M   'P 1'
#
loop_
_entity.id
_entity.type
_entity.pdbx_description
1 polymer ?
#
loop_
_entity_poly.entity_id
_entity_poly.type
_entity_poly.pdbx_seq_one_letter_code
_entity_poly.pdbx_strand_id
1 'polypeptide(L)'
;MIGTIRYTQHVEIVLVLPISFLCITVLLVIWRRRRNKKFEKEMTRLCSCMNATENVRGINFRLSYLTPDQKVSNEPTSIYAITIEFDDRYNLLHQISRSNSSPPAYSSLQIPINIYCPNQSQVK
;
A
#
# COMPACT_ATOMS: atom_id res chain seq x y z
N MET A 1 -60.61 -11.29 -3.65
CA MET A 1 -59.88 -10.44 -4.61
C MET A 1 -58.69 -9.70 -4.00
N ILE A 2 -58.79 -9.15 -2.78
CA ILE A 2 -57.64 -8.51 -2.08
C ILE A 2 -56.51 -9.52 -1.76
N GLY A 3 -56.83 -10.75 -1.36
CA GLY A 3 -55.83 -11.77 -1.00
C GLY A 3 -54.96 -12.25 -2.17
N THR A 4 -55.53 -12.37 -3.36
CA THR A 4 -54.81 -12.75 -4.58
C THR A 4 -53.82 -11.69 -5.03
N ILE A 5 -54.16 -10.40 -4.89
CA ILE A 5 -53.27 -9.27 -5.22
C ILE A 5 -52.06 -9.23 -4.28
N ARG A 6 -52.26 -9.49 -2.98
CA ARG A 6 -51.15 -9.57 -2.02
C ARG A 6 -50.23 -10.75 -2.28
N TYR A 7 -50.80 -11.90 -2.65
CA TYR A 7 -50.01 -13.11 -2.96
C TYR A 7 -49.12 -12.90 -4.19
N THR A 8 -49.64 -12.32 -5.28
CA THR A 8 -48.83 -12.04 -6.48
C THR A 8 -47.72 -11.04 -6.21
N GLN A 9 -47.97 -10.00 -5.39
CA GLN A 9 -46.94 -9.05 -4.97
C GLN A 9 -45.82 -9.70 -4.15
N HIS A 10 -46.15 -10.62 -3.25
CA HIS A 10 -45.14 -11.36 -2.47
C HIS A 10 -44.26 -12.24 -3.36
N VAL A 11 -44.85 -12.92 -4.35
CA VAL A 11 -44.10 -13.78 -5.29
C VAL A 11 -43.16 -12.95 -6.17
N GLU A 12 -43.62 -11.80 -6.67
CA GLU A 12 -42.77 -10.88 -7.45
C GLU A 12 -41.58 -10.37 -6.62
N ILE A 13 -41.81 -9.94 -5.37
CA ILE A 13 -40.72 -9.47 -4.50
C ILE A 13 -39.71 -10.59 -4.25
N VAL A 14 -40.16 -11.82 -3.97
CA VAL A 14 -39.29 -12.96 -3.70
C VAL A 14 -38.43 -13.32 -4.93
N LEU A 15 -38.96 -13.17 -6.15
CA LEU A 15 -38.21 -13.43 -7.38
C LEU A 15 -37.24 -12.30 -7.76
N VAL A 16 -37.61 -11.04 -7.53
CA VAL A 16 -36.79 -9.87 -7.90
C VAL A 16 -35.63 -9.65 -6.91
N LEU A 17 -35.81 -10.01 -5.64
CA LEU A 17 -34.80 -9.84 -4.60
C LEU A 17 -33.44 -10.52 -4.90
N PRO A 18 -33.35 -11.81 -5.28
CA PRO A 18 -32.07 -12.42 -5.60
C PRO A 18 -31.42 -11.81 -6.85
N ILE A 19 -32.21 -11.44 -7.86
CA ILE A 19 -31.71 -10.83 -9.11
C ILE A 19 -31.12 -9.45 -8.82
N SER A 20 -31.84 -8.61 -8.07
CA SER A 20 -31.36 -7.29 -7.68
C SER A 20 -30.12 -7.38 -6.78
N PHE A 21 -30.06 -8.34 -5.86
CA PHE A 21 -28.87 -8.60 -5.06
C PHE A 21 -27.64 -8.96 -5.92
N LEU A 22 -27.80 -9.85 -6.91
CA LEU A 22 -26.73 -10.18 -7.86
C LEU A 22 -26.27 -8.96 -8.67
N CYS A 23 -27.20 -8.15 -9.18
CA CYS A 23 -26.86 -6.93 -9.89
C CYS A 23 -26.06 -5.94 -9.01
N ILE A 24 -26.51 -5.72 -7.77
CA ILE A 24 -25.85 -4.82 -6.83
C ILE A 24 -24.46 -5.34 -6.49
N THR A 25 -24.29 -6.63 -6.20
CA THR A 25 -22.97 -7.21 -5.88
C THR A 25 -21.99 -7.07 -7.04
N VAL A 26 -22.43 -7.31 -8.29
CA VAL A 26 -21.60 -7.09 -9.48
C VAL A 26 -21.18 -5.62 -9.62
N LEU A 27 -22.12 -4.68 -9.43
CA LEU A 27 -21.82 -3.24 -9.46
C LEU A 27 -20.80 -2.86 -8.38
N LEU A 28 -20.95 -3.37 -7.16
CA LEU A 28 -20.01 -3.14 -6.07
C LEU A 28 -18.62 -3.70 -6.37
N VAL A 29 -18.53 -4.90 -6.95
CA VAL A 29 -17.25 -5.51 -7.35
C VAL A 29 -16.57 -4.68 -8.44
N ILE A 30 -17.31 -4.25 -9.46
CA ILE A 30 -16.78 -3.39 -10.53
C ILE A 30 -16.29 -2.06 -9.96
N TRP A 31 -17.09 -1.43 -9.10
CA TRP A 31 -16.73 -0.18 -8.45
C TRP A 31 -15.45 -0.31 -7.62
N ARG A 32 -15.35 -1.37 -6.81
CA ARG A 32 -14.15 -1.68 -6.03
C ARG A 32 -12.93 -1.86 -6.92
N ARG A 33 -13.05 -2.60 -8.03
CA ARG A 33 -11.96 -2.78 -9.01
C ARG A 33 -11.51 -1.45 -9.62
N ARG A 34 -12.46 -0.58 -10.00
CA ARG A 34 -12.15 0.75 -10.53
C ARG A 34 -11.40 1.62 -9.51
N ARG A 35 -11.84 1.58 -8.24
CA ARG A 35 -11.16 2.30 -7.15
C ARG A 35 -9.73 1.81 -6.95
N ASN A 36 -9.51 0.50 -6.94
CA ASN A 36 -8.16 -0.08 -6.80
C ASN A 36 -7.24 0.34 -7.96
N LYS A 37 -7.70 0.26 -9.20
CA LYS A 37 -6.92 0.71 -10.37
C LYS A 37 -6.58 2.20 -10.31
N LYS A 38 -7.54 3.04 -9.87
CA LYS A 38 -7.30 4.47 -9.69
C LYS A 38 -6.24 4.71 -8.61
N PHE A 39 -6.33 4.00 -7.50
CA PHE A 39 -5.33 4.07 -6.43
C PHE A 39 -3.94 3.68 -6.93
N GLU A 40 -3.78 2.51 -7.57
CA GLU A 40 -2.49 2.05 -8.11
C GLU A 40 -1.88 3.05 -9.09
N LYS A 41 -2.71 3.64 -9.96
CA LYS A 41 -2.27 4.65 -10.92
C LYS A 41 -1.72 5.90 -10.23
N GLU A 42 -2.48 6.47 -9.29
CA GLU A 42 -2.03 7.67 -8.58
C GLU A 42 -0.82 7.40 -7.69
N MET A 43 -0.76 6.22 -7.06
CA MET A 43 0.37 5.85 -6.21
C MET A 43 1.65 5.67 -7.02
N THR A 44 1.56 5.02 -8.18
CA THR A 44 2.69 4.88 -9.11
C THR A 44 3.16 6.24 -9.62
N ARG A 45 2.22 7.15 -9.93
CA ARG A 45 2.53 8.52 -10.33
C ARG A 45 3.28 9.27 -9.22
N LEU A 46 2.80 9.16 -7.98
CA LEU A 46 3.45 9.79 -6.82
C LEU A 46 4.87 9.25 -6.61
N CYS A 47 5.07 7.93 -6.65
CA CYS A 47 6.42 7.34 -6.59
C CYS A 47 7.32 7.85 -7.73
N SER A 48 6.80 7.96 -8.95
CA SER A 48 7.58 8.51 -10.08
C SER A 48 7.99 9.96 -9.86
N CYS A 49 7.09 10.79 -9.31
CA CYS A 49 7.39 12.18 -8.97
C CYS A 49 8.45 12.26 -7.85
N MET A 50 8.28 11.46 -6.80
CA MET A 50 9.25 11.39 -5.70
C MET A 50 10.62 10.90 -6.18
N ASN A 51 10.66 9.92 -7.10
CA ASN A 51 11.90 9.45 -7.70
C ASN A 51 12.55 10.54 -8.55
N ALA A 52 11.78 11.30 -9.32
CA ALA A 52 12.33 12.40 -10.10
C ALA A 52 13.00 13.46 -9.19
N THR A 53 12.47 13.70 -7.99
CA THR A 53 13.02 14.69 -7.05
C THR A 53 14.15 14.15 -6.18
N GLU A 54 14.08 12.89 -5.75
CA GLU A 54 14.98 12.33 -4.73
C GLU A 54 16.05 11.39 -5.29
N ASN A 55 15.94 10.94 -6.55
CA ASN A 55 16.96 10.09 -7.17
C ASN A 55 18.31 10.81 -7.29
N VAL A 56 18.34 12.14 -7.43
CA VAL A 56 19.60 12.91 -7.41
C VAL A 56 20.32 12.81 -6.06
N ARG A 57 19.58 12.59 -4.97
CA ARG A 57 20.11 12.35 -3.62
C ARG A 57 20.42 10.87 -3.35
N GLY A 58 20.23 10.00 -4.33
CA GLY A 58 20.41 8.57 -4.17
C GLY A 58 19.28 7.88 -3.43
N ILE A 59 18.05 8.42 -3.44
CA ILE A 59 16.88 7.76 -2.83
C ILE A 59 15.92 7.32 -3.93
N ASN A 60 15.47 6.06 -3.87
CA ASN A 60 14.55 5.48 -4.84
C ASN A 60 13.32 4.87 -4.13
N PHE A 61 12.13 5.28 -4.55
CA PHE A 61 10.84 4.81 -4.06
C PHE A 61 10.24 3.82 -5.05
N ARG A 62 9.86 2.64 -4.56
CA ARG A 62 9.24 1.59 -5.37
C ARG A 62 7.98 1.06 -4.70
N LEU A 63 6.87 1.12 -5.44
CA LEU A 63 5.61 0.50 -5.01
C LEU A 63 5.67 -1.01 -5.31
N SER A 64 5.50 -1.83 -4.29
CA SER A 64 5.55 -3.30 -4.39
C SER A 64 4.27 -3.92 -3.82
N TYR A 65 3.86 -5.05 -4.40
CA TYR A 65 2.81 -5.90 -3.86
C TYR A 65 3.43 -6.86 -2.84
N LEU A 66 2.87 -6.98 -1.64
CA LEU A 66 3.42 -7.91 -0.65
C LEU A 66 3.14 -9.35 -1.09
N THR A 67 4.22 -10.13 -1.25
CA THR A 67 4.12 -11.58 -1.35
C THR A 67 3.77 -12.19 0.01
N PRO A 68 3.15 -13.39 0.05
CA PRO A 68 2.82 -14.05 1.32
C PRO A 68 4.04 -14.25 2.22
N ASP A 69 5.23 -14.42 1.64
CA ASP A 69 6.50 -14.56 2.37
C ASP A 69 6.96 -13.26 3.07
N GLN A 70 6.43 -12.10 2.67
CA GLN A 70 6.71 -10.80 3.28
C GLN A 70 5.69 -10.41 4.36
N LYS A 71 4.70 -11.26 4.66
CA LYS A 71 3.76 -11.01 5.76
C LYS A 71 4.42 -11.29 7.11
N VAL A 72 4.99 -10.24 7.70
CA VAL A 72 5.64 -10.30 9.02
C VAL A 72 4.62 -10.41 10.17
N SER A 73 3.33 -10.19 9.92
CA SER A 73 2.27 -10.23 10.95
C SER A 73 1.03 -11.02 10.51
N ASN A 74 0.42 -11.72 11.47
CA ASN A 74 -0.84 -12.45 11.33
C ASN A 74 -2.07 -11.53 11.28
N GLU A 75 -1.89 -10.23 11.46
CA GLU A 75 -2.96 -9.24 11.34
C GLU A 75 -3.31 -8.92 9.88
N PRO A 76 -4.52 -8.40 9.60
CA PRO A 76 -4.88 -7.95 8.26
C PRO A 76 -3.93 -6.86 7.76
N THR A 77 -2.95 -7.26 6.96
CA THR A 77 -1.89 -6.39 6.44
C THR A 77 -2.32 -5.74 5.11
N SER A 78 -1.83 -4.52 4.88
CA SER A 78 -1.98 -3.85 3.59
C SER A 78 -1.35 -4.70 2.50
N ILE A 79 -2.00 -4.74 1.33
CA ILE A 79 -1.56 -5.54 0.18
C ILE A 79 -0.37 -4.88 -0.55
N TYR A 80 -0.15 -3.58 -0.33
CA TYR A 80 0.92 -2.80 -0.95
C TYR A 80 1.91 -2.30 0.10
N ALA A 81 3.17 -2.18 -0.31
CA ALA A 81 4.26 -1.56 0.44
C ALA A 81 5.01 -0.58 -0.48
N ILE A 82 5.56 0.47 0.12
CA ILE A 82 6.54 1.35 -0.54
C ILE A 82 7.91 0.96 0.00
N THR A 83 8.77 0.46 -0.87
CA THR A 83 10.17 0.23 -0.57
C THR A 83 10.95 1.51 -0.84
N ILE A 84 11.80 1.91 0.10
CA ILE A 84 12.70 3.05 -0.03
C ILE A 84 14.11 2.49 -0.05
N GLU A 85 14.80 2.69 -1.16
CA GLU A 85 16.16 2.22 -1.40
C GLU A 85 17.12 3.42 -1.36
N PHE A 86 18.26 3.24 -0.68
CA PHE A 86 19.31 4.25 -0.57
C PHE A 86 20.57 3.76 -1.29
N ASP A 87 21.04 4.57 -2.23
CA ASP A 87 22.24 4.36 -3.04
C ASP A 87 23.48 5.00 -2.37
N ASP A 88 24.67 4.68 -2.84
CA ASP A 88 25.94 5.19 -2.31
C ASP A 88 26.05 6.71 -2.37
N ARG A 89 25.39 7.35 -3.35
CA ARG A 89 25.26 8.82 -3.43
C ARG A 89 24.63 9.43 -2.19
N TYR A 90 23.64 8.74 -1.59
CA TYR A 90 23.03 9.15 -0.33
C TYR A 90 24.06 9.03 0.81
N ASN A 91 24.78 7.91 0.87
CA ASN A 91 25.79 7.66 1.89
C ASN A 91 26.93 8.67 1.85
N LEU A 92 27.42 9.05 0.67
CA LEU A 92 28.51 10.02 0.49
C LEU A 92 28.15 11.43 0.99
N LEU A 93 26.93 11.90 0.71
CA LEU A 93 26.43 13.19 1.23
C LEU A 93 26.40 13.20 2.76
N HIS A 94 25.98 12.08 3.37
CA HIS A 94 25.89 11.96 4.82
C HIS A 94 27.26 11.77 5.49
N GLN A 95 28.26 11.23 4.78
CA GLN A 95 29.64 11.15 5.28
C GLN A 95 30.33 12.51 5.30
N ILE A 96 30.14 13.36 4.28
CA ILE A 96 30.71 14.72 4.23
C ILE A 96 30.13 15.61 5.33
N SER A 97 28.84 15.48 5.65
CA SER A 97 28.25 16.17 6.80
C SER A 97 28.79 15.68 8.15
N ARG A 98 29.29 14.44 8.21
CA ARG A 98 29.79 13.79 9.43
C ARG A 98 31.30 13.96 9.63
N SER A 99 32.06 14.31 8.59
CA SER A 99 33.51 14.54 8.68
C SER A 99 33.88 15.90 9.27
N ASN A 100 32.96 16.88 9.24
CA ASN A 100 33.18 18.24 9.75
C ASN A 100 32.58 18.50 11.14
N SER A 101 31.97 17.48 11.76
CA SER A 101 31.47 17.57 13.13
C SER A 101 31.91 16.33 13.89
N SER A 102 32.45 16.52 15.10
CA SER A 102 32.69 15.44 16.05
C SER A 102 31.45 14.53 16.15
N PRO A 103 31.61 13.21 16.35
CA PRO A 103 30.49 12.28 16.29
C PRO A 103 29.43 12.69 17.32
N PRO A 104 28.16 12.96 16.94
CA PRO A 104 27.12 13.08 17.94
C PRO A 104 26.94 11.70 18.56
N ALA A 105 26.96 11.67 19.89
CA ALA A 105 26.66 10.48 20.68
C ALA A 105 25.37 9.85 20.15
N TYR A 106 25.39 8.52 19.99
CA TYR A 106 24.23 7.70 19.70
C TYR A 106 23.11 8.05 20.70
N SER A 107 22.18 8.91 20.31
CA SER A 107 20.97 9.21 21.07
C SER A 107 19.93 9.84 20.13
N SER A 108 18.80 9.16 20.00
CA SER A 108 17.53 9.65 19.46
C SER A 108 17.47 10.12 18.00
N LEU A 109 17.40 9.17 17.07
CA LEU A 109 16.43 9.27 15.98
C LEU A 109 15.47 8.08 16.14
N GLN A 110 14.32 8.33 16.78
CA GLN A 110 13.17 7.44 16.73
C GLN A 110 12.65 7.41 15.29
N ILE A 111 13.28 6.55 14.48
CA ILE A 111 12.72 6.08 13.22
C ILE A 111 11.49 5.24 13.61
N PRO A 112 10.31 5.43 13.01
CA PRO A 112 9.16 4.59 13.30
C PRO A 112 9.54 3.11 13.10
N ILE A 113 9.18 2.29 14.09
CA ILE A 113 9.58 0.90 14.38
C ILE A 113 9.37 -0.15 13.26
N ASN A 114 9.06 0.25 12.02
CA ASN A 114 8.66 -0.67 10.96
C ASN A 114 9.65 -0.82 9.79
N ILE A 115 10.92 -0.45 9.96
CA ILE A 115 11.96 -0.73 8.96
C ILE A 115 12.75 -1.95 9.42
N TYR A 116 12.33 -3.14 8.96
CA TYR A 116 13.13 -4.35 9.04
C TYR A 116 14.29 -4.22 8.04
N CYS A 117 15.52 -4.21 8.55
CA CYS A 117 16.75 -4.25 7.76
C CYS A 117 17.31 -5.68 7.84
N PRO A 118 17.19 -6.53 6.81
CA PRO A 118 17.87 -7.81 6.80
C PRO A 118 19.33 -7.61 6.40
N ASN A 119 20.23 -8.25 7.17
CA ASN A 119 21.65 -8.48 6.87
C ASN A 119 22.62 -7.30 7.03
N GLN A 120 22.94 -6.97 8.29
CA GLN A 120 24.27 -6.48 8.61
C GLN A 120 25.16 -7.70 8.91
N SER A 121 25.66 -8.36 7.85
CA SER A 121 26.68 -9.38 8.01
C SER A 121 27.96 -8.70 8.49
N GLN A 122 28.32 -9.01 9.73
CA GLN A 122 29.60 -8.64 10.35
C GLN A 122 30.74 -9.21 9.51
N VAL A 123 31.43 -8.35 8.74
CA VAL A 123 32.75 -8.68 8.23
C VAL A 123 33.73 -8.35 9.37
N LYS A 124 34.34 -9.41 9.87
CA LYS A 124 35.33 -9.43 10.95
C LYS A 124 36.71 -9.03 10.42
#